data_AF-A0A364Y3U6-F1
#
_entry.id   AF-A0A364Y3U6-F1
#
_cell.length_a   1.000
_cell.length_b   1.000
_cell.length_c   1.000
_cell.angle_alpha   90.00
_cell.angle_beta   90.00
_cell.angle_gamma   90.00
#
_symmetry.space_group_name_H-M   'P 1'
#
loop_
_entity.id
_entity.type
_entity.pdbx_description
1 polymer ?
#
loop_
_entity_poly.entity_id
_entity_poly.type
_entity_poly.pdbx_seq_one_letter_code
_entity_poly.pdbx_strand_id
1 'polypeptide(L)'
;MVLKIVYPIRLFSLSCFPGFFFNWPITVALLWFDPIQLKSEGHDSIYSFINSHLALGNLFWRPLIFAVAYTLISPVLRNLINILHAVVDKHGDKRVLKISEDTHVPFNRFIQLKNESTALRRELNDVFDREKSLQNEKQLLVEEIKSLKDDFHSVQVANNELLTFQKEVNRNEIISGNWVITSDDQQYNVHIINNQVHFLDKYARNRLDQLSITHFFFDSRYKRMWFLMLPSNQEEKNSSNDKSLSEFSGLFCDLKFQGPNMLVGMVNNRQSTQWVKVVG
;
A
#
# COMPACT_ATOMS: atom_id res chain seq x y z
N MET A 1 23.69 4.08 15.02
CA MET A 1 25.03 3.47 15.18
C MET A 1 25.79 4.20 16.28
N VAL A 2 25.40 3.98 17.55
CA VAL A 2 26.09 4.53 18.73
C VAL A 2 26.14 3.40 19.77
N LEU A 3 26.90 2.37 19.43
CA LEU A 3 27.26 1.29 20.33
C LEU A 3 28.77 1.13 20.18
N LYS A 4 29.49 0.99 21.31
CA LYS A 4 30.93 0.62 21.44
C LYS A 4 31.96 1.74 21.73
N ILE A 5 31.70 2.67 22.65
CA ILE A 5 32.82 3.42 23.30
C ILE A 5 32.76 3.41 24.84
N VAL A 6 31.64 3.03 25.47
CA VAL A 6 31.54 2.98 26.96
C VAL A 6 32.03 1.66 27.56
N TYR A 7 32.17 0.59 26.76
CA TYR A 7 32.61 -0.72 27.25
C TYR A 7 34.10 -0.84 27.61
N PRO A 8 35.08 -0.25 26.89
CA PRO A 8 36.49 -0.47 27.22
C PRO A 8 36.92 0.17 28.55
N ILE A 9 36.29 1.29 28.95
CA ILE A 9 36.62 1.97 30.22
C ILE A 9 36.13 1.16 31.43
N ARG A 10 34.95 0.52 31.34
CA ARG A 10 34.45 -0.33 32.42
C ARG A 10 35.25 -1.61 32.57
N LEU A 11 35.68 -2.23 31.46
CA LEU A 11 36.56 -3.39 31.49
C LEU A 11 37.95 -3.07 32.06
N PHE A 12 38.50 -1.88 31.77
CA PHE A 12 39.78 -1.44 32.34
C PHE A 12 39.70 -1.20 33.85
N SER A 13 38.61 -0.59 34.34
CA SER A 13 38.38 -0.44 35.78
C SER A 13 38.10 -1.78 36.49
N LEU A 14 37.47 -2.75 35.81
CA LEU A 14 37.20 -4.06 36.41
C LEU A 14 38.47 -4.92 36.54
N SER A 15 39.48 -4.73 35.70
CA SER A 15 40.70 -5.55 35.72
C SER A 15 41.79 -5.03 36.68
N CYS A 16 41.93 -3.71 36.83
CA CYS A 16 43.02 -3.12 37.64
C CYS A 16 42.70 -3.09 39.15
N PHE A 17 41.45 -2.86 39.54
CA PHE A 17 41.09 -2.72 40.96
C PHE A 17 41.18 -4.03 41.75
N PRO A 18 40.68 -5.18 41.28
CA PRO A 18 40.79 -6.44 42.02
C PRO A 18 42.25 -6.88 42.15
N GLY A 19 43.08 -6.72 41.12
CA GLY A 19 44.49 -7.12 41.17
C GLY A 19 45.28 -6.42 42.29
N PHE A 20 44.99 -5.14 42.53
CA PHE A 20 45.61 -4.36 43.62
C PHE A 20 45.07 -4.76 45.00
N PHE A 21 43.75 -4.95 45.13
CA PHE A 21 43.14 -5.37 46.39
C PHE A 21 43.45 -6.81 46.78
N PHE A 22 43.73 -7.73 45.84
CA PHE A 22 44.04 -9.13 46.14
C PHE A 22 45.55 -9.38 46.32
N ASN A 23 46.41 -8.66 45.61
CA ASN A 23 47.87 -8.72 45.79
C ASN A 23 48.39 -7.69 46.80
N TRP A 24 47.50 -7.09 47.60
CA TRP A 24 47.86 -6.11 48.62
C TRP A 24 48.95 -6.58 49.61
N PRO A 25 49.10 -7.88 49.97
CA PRO A 25 50.19 -8.30 50.87
C PRO A 25 51.55 -8.15 50.20
N ILE A 26 51.62 -8.36 48.87
CA ILE A 26 52.85 -8.14 48.09
C ILE A 26 53.17 -6.65 48.05
N THR A 27 52.17 -5.79 47.84
CA THR A 27 52.34 -4.33 47.83
C THR A 27 52.77 -3.80 49.19
N VAL A 28 52.17 -4.29 50.28
CA VAL A 28 52.55 -3.92 51.66
C VAL A 28 53.94 -4.45 51.98
N ALA A 29 54.27 -5.69 51.61
CA ALA A 29 55.62 -6.24 51.78
C ALA A 29 56.68 -5.41 51.03
N LEU A 30 56.37 -4.92 49.83
CA LEU A 30 57.31 -4.12 49.03
C LEU A 30 57.51 -2.69 49.56
N LEU A 31 56.46 -2.10 50.13
CA LEU A 31 56.48 -0.71 50.60
C LEU A 31 56.93 -0.58 52.06
N TRP A 32 56.64 -1.56 52.93
CA TRP A 32 56.74 -1.40 54.39
C TRP A 32 57.69 -2.38 55.08
N PHE A 33 58.12 -3.47 54.46
CA PHE A 33 58.97 -4.46 55.13
C PHE A 33 60.45 -4.34 54.74
N ASP A 34 61.30 -4.28 55.77
CA ASP A 34 62.76 -4.34 55.58
C ASP A 34 63.24 -5.80 55.39
N PRO A 35 64.32 -6.04 54.61
CA PRO A 35 64.82 -7.39 54.31
C PRO A 35 65.15 -8.26 55.54
N ILE A 36 65.44 -7.64 56.68
CA ILE A 36 65.75 -8.32 57.94
C ILE A 36 64.49 -8.92 58.58
N GLN A 37 63.35 -8.24 58.45
CA GLN A 37 62.06 -8.68 58.99
C GLN A 37 61.52 -9.87 58.18
N LEU A 38 61.66 -9.84 56.85
CA LEU A 38 61.28 -10.96 55.97
C LEU A 38 62.07 -12.24 56.25
N LYS A 39 63.35 -12.12 56.64
CA LYS A 39 64.17 -13.28 57.03
C LYS A 39 63.68 -13.92 58.34
N SER A 40 63.13 -13.15 59.26
CA SER A 40 62.57 -13.68 60.51
C SER A 40 61.29 -14.51 60.29
N GLU A 41 60.61 -14.28 59.17
CA GLU A 41 59.41 -15.03 58.76
C GLU A 41 59.73 -16.26 57.88
N GLY A 42 61.02 -16.60 57.70
CA GLY A 42 61.45 -17.78 56.95
C GLY A 42 61.56 -17.57 55.44
N HIS A 43 61.61 -16.31 54.98
CA HIS A 43 61.84 -15.98 53.57
C HIS A 43 63.23 -15.39 53.36
N ASP A 44 64.08 -16.08 52.60
CA ASP A 44 65.48 -15.68 52.38
C ASP A 44 65.65 -14.36 51.63
N SER A 45 64.63 -13.96 50.86
CA SER A 45 64.58 -12.71 50.11
C SER A 45 63.15 -12.26 49.84
N ILE A 46 62.98 -10.96 49.55
CA ILE A 46 61.70 -10.38 49.07
C ILE A 46 61.17 -11.17 47.86
N TYR A 47 62.06 -11.66 46.99
CA TYR A 47 61.66 -12.47 45.84
C TYR A 47 61.05 -13.81 46.24
N SER A 48 61.59 -14.47 47.27
CA SER A 48 61.03 -15.72 47.81
C SER A 48 59.63 -15.51 48.41
N PHE A 49 59.42 -14.40 49.10
CA PHE A 49 58.11 -14.00 49.64
C PHE A 49 57.08 -13.73 48.53
N ILE A 50 57.50 -13.02 47.47
CA ILE A 50 56.64 -12.75 46.32
C ILE A 50 56.28 -14.06 45.61
N ASN A 51 57.25 -14.96 45.41
CA ASN A 51 57.03 -16.21 44.68
C ASN A 51 56.14 -17.20 45.46
N SER A 52 56.21 -17.22 46.79
CA SER A 52 55.31 -18.04 47.63
C SER A 52 53.86 -17.55 47.56
N HIS A 53 53.64 -16.25 47.40
CA HIS A 53 52.31 -15.65 47.28
C HIS A 53 51.79 -15.57 45.82
N LEU A 54 52.67 -15.73 44.82
CA LEU A 54 52.35 -15.73 43.40
C LEU A 54 51.91 -17.09 42.83
N ALA A 55 51.68 -18.11 43.67
CA ALA A 55 51.26 -19.44 43.23
C ALA A 55 50.11 -19.33 42.20
N LEU A 56 50.36 -19.78 40.97
CA LEU A 56 49.53 -19.56 39.77
C LEU A 56 48.04 -19.89 39.97
N GLY A 57 47.73 -20.84 40.85
CA GLY A 57 46.35 -21.22 41.20
C GLY A 57 45.58 -20.15 41.97
N ASN A 58 46.23 -19.37 42.85
CA ASN A 58 45.56 -18.35 43.67
C ASN A 58 45.44 -16.99 42.96
N LEU A 59 46.34 -16.71 42.02
CA LEU A 59 46.41 -15.42 41.34
C LEU A 59 45.28 -15.23 40.31
N PHE A 60 44.86 -16.31 39.63
CA PHE A 60 43.85 -16.24 38.57
C PHE A 60 42.42 -16.49 39.06
N TRP A 61 42.22 -17.52 39.89
CA TRP A 61 40.86 -17.96 40.23
C TRP A 61 40.14 -17.04 41.21
N ARG A 62 40.84 -16.50 42.21
CA ARG A 62 40.25 -15.59 43.20
C ARG A 62 39.68 -14.32 42.56
N PRO A 63 40.45 -13.52 41.80
CA PRO A 63 39.91 -12.30 41.20
C PRO A 63 38.81 -12.60 40.17
N LEU A 64 38.86 -13.74 39.47
CA LEU A 64 37.82 -14.15 38.53
C LEU A 64 36.49 -14.47 39.22
N ILE A 65 36.52 -15.25 40.31
CA ILE A 65 35.31 -15.55 41.11
C ILE A 65 34.74 -14.27 41.72
N PHE A 66 35.58 -13.38 42.24
CA PHE A 66 35.13 -12.11 42.79
C PHE A 66 34.57 -11.17 41.72
N ALA A 67 35.13 -11.15 40.51
CA ALA A 67 34.57 -10.39 39.40
C ALA A 67 33.17 -10.90 39.02
N VAL A 68 32.98 -12.23 38.98
CA VAL A 68 31.67 -12.85 38.73
C VAL A 68 30.69 -12.58 39.87
N ALA A 69 31.13 -12.70 41.13
CA ALA A 69 30.29 -12.38 42.28
C ALA A 69 29.89 -10.89 42.27
N TYR A 70 30.82 -9.99 41.95
CA TYR A 70 30.57 -8.55 41.89
C TYR A 70 29.58 -8.20 40.76
N THR A 71 29.68 -8.81 39.58
CA THR A 71 28.73 -8.56 38.49
C THR A 71 27.33 -9.05 38.84
N LEU A 72 27.20 -10.13 39.61
CA LEU A 72 25.90 -10.62 40.11
C LEU A 72 25.31 -9.77 41.24
N ILE A 73 26.15 -9.25 42.15
CA ILE A 73 25.71 -8.46 43.31
C ILE A 73 25.43 -7.00 42.91
N SER A 74 26.15 -6.45 41.92
CA SER A 74 26.01 -5.06 41.45
C SER A 74 24.56 -4.64 41.11
N PRO A 75 23.75 -5.40 40.35
CA PRO A 75 22.36 -5.02 40.08
C PRO A 75 21.49 -4.98 41.34
N VAL A 76 21.73 -5.88 42.31
CA VAL A 76 20.99 -5.91 43.58
C VAL A 76 21.32 -4.68 44.41
N LEU A 77 22.60 -4.33 44.54
CA LEU A 77 23.04 -3.10 45.22
C LEU A 77 22.45 -1.85 44.55
N ARG A 78 22.45 -1.81 43.21
CA ARG A 78 21.89 -0.67 42.47
C ARG A 78 20.40 -0.51 42.72
N ASN A 79 19.65 -1.60 42.75
CA ASN A 79 18.22 -1.56 43.08
C ASN A 79 18.00 -1.13 44.53
N LEU A 80 18.84 -1.58 45.47
CA LEU A 80 18.74 -1.19 46.87
C LEU A 80 19.02 0.31 47.06
N ILE A 81 20.00 0.86 46.35
CA ILE A 81 20.28 2.29 46.31
C ILE A 81 19.10 3.07 45.71
N ASN A 82 18.52 2.59 44.60
CA ASN A 82 17.34 3.23 44.00
C ASN A 82 16.13 3.23 44.94
N ILE A 83 15.90 2.14 45.67
CA ILE A 83 14.84 2.05 46.69
C ILE A 83 15.12 3.02 47.83
N LEU A 84 16.36 3.08 48.30
CA LEU A 84 16.74 3.99 49.38
C LEU A 84 16.58 5.45 48.96
N HIS A 85 16.96 5.81 47.73
CA HIS A 85 16.65 7.12 47.15
C HIS A 85 15.14 7.38 47.13
N ALA A 86 14.32 6.46 46.63
CA ALA A 86 12.86 6.62 46.61
C ALA A 86 12.26 6.79 48.03
N VAL A 87 12.82 6.10 49.04
CA VAL A 87 12.40 6.24 50.44
C VAL A 87 12.83 7.59 51.02
N VAL A 88 14.05 8.04 50.70
CA VAL A 88 14.57 9.36 51.09
C VAL A 88 13.74 10.45 50.44
N ASP A 89 13.43 10.37 49.15
CA ASP A 89 12.61 11.34 48.42
C ASP A 89 11.20 11.39 49.01
N LYS A 90 10.58 10.23 49.29
CA LYS A 90 9.26 10.15 49.92
C LYS A 90 9.22 10.76 51.33
N HIS A 91 10.29 10.63 52.12
CA HIS A 91 10.37 11.25 53.45
C HIS A 91 10.81 12.71 53.39
N GLY A 92 11.64 13.07 52.42
CA GLY A 92 12.08 14.41 52.09
C GLY A 92 10.89 15.27 51.70
N ASP A 93 10.06 14.82 50.76
CA ASP A 93 8.85 15.51 50.34
C ASP A 93 7.92 15.81 51.52
N LYS A 94 7.71 14.85 52.44
CA LYS A 94 6.89 15.05 53.64
C LYS A 94 7.51 16.04 54.64
N ARG A 95 8.84 16.06 54.77
CA ARG A 95 9.54 17.03 55.65
C ARG A 95 9.61 18.41 55.03
N VAL A 96 9.81 18.51 53.72
CA VAL A 96 9.74 19.75 52.94
C VAL A 96 8.32 20.33 53.01
N LEU A 97 7.28 19.50 52.91
CA LEU A 97 5.89 19.89 53.16
C LEU A 97 5.70 20.52 54.55
N LYS A 98 6.29 19.94 55.60
CA LYS A 98 6.17 20.42 56.99
C LYS A 98 7.02 21.66 57.29
N ILE A 99 8.16 21.83 56.62
CA ILE A 99 9.06 22.99 56.77
C ILE A 99 8.58 24.17 55.91
N SER A 100 7.95 23.90 54.76
CA SER A 100 7.41 24.92 53.86
C SER A 100 6.13 25.58 54.38
N GLU A 101 5.42 25.00 55.36
CA GLU A 101 4.35 25.71 56.09
C GLU A 101 4.90 26.90 56.91
N ASP A 102 6.16 26.84 57.34
CA ASP A 102 6.82 27.84 58.19
C ASP A 102 7.64 28.88 57.40
N THR A 103 7.77 28.73 56.07
CA THR A 103 8.59 29.62 55.24
C THR A 103 7.72 30.57 54.42
N HIS A 104 8.11 31.85 54.33
CA HIS A 104 7.34 33.04 53.93
C HIS A 104 6.67 33.08 52.52
N VAL A 105 6.59 31.96 51.81
CA VAL A 105 5.63 31.80 50.70
C VAL A 105 4.44 31.05 51.28
N PRO A 106 3.23 31.65 51.34
CA PRO A 106 2.10 30.99 51.97
C PRO A 106 1.90 29.64 51.28
N PHE A 107 2.01 28.55 52.04
CA PHE A 107 1.84 27.17 51.59
C PHE A 107 0.62 26.98 50.66
N ASN A 108 -0.45 27.73 50.93
CA ASN A 108 -1.64 27.84 50.08
C ASN A 108 -1.30 28.17 48.61
N ARG A 109 -0.34 29.05 48.35
CA ARG A 109 0.12 29.41 47.00
C ARG A 109 0.80 28.24 46.31
N PHE A 110 1.63 27.47 47.02
CA PHE A 110 2.24 26.27 46.43
C PHE A 110 1.20 25.20 46.08
N ILE A 111 0.25 24.94 47.00
CA ILE A 111 -0.85 24.01 46.75
C ILE A 111 -1.71 24.48 45.58
N GLN A 112 -2.01 25.78 45.50
CA GLN A 112 -2.73 26.37 44.38
C GLN A 112 -2.00 26.17 43.05
N LEU A 113 -0.71 26.50 42.98
CA LEU A 113 0.10 26.30 41.76
C LEU A 113 0.16 24.82 41.34
N LYS A 114 0.26 23.91 42.30
CA LYS A 114 0.25 22.46 42.02
C LYS A 114 -1.11 22.02 41.46
N ASN A 115 -2.20 22.49 42.04
CA ASN A 115 -3.54 22.19 41.56
C ASN A 115 -3.78 22.76 40.15
N GLU A 116 -3.38 24.00 39.91
CA GLU A 116 -3.42 24.64 38.58
C GLU A 116 -2.59 23.85 37.56
N SER A 117 -1.37 23.46 37.91
CA SER A 117 -0.51 22.62 37.05
C SER A 117 -1.17 21.27 36.73
N THR A 118 -1.79 20.62 37.72
CA THR A 118 -2.52 19.36 37.46
C THR A 118 -3.76 19.56 36.61
N ALA A 119 -4.47 20.69 36.74
CA ALA A 119 -5.62 21.01 35.91
C ALA A 119 -5.21 21.25 34.45
N LEU A 120 -4.18 22.09 34.23
CA LEU A 120 -3.59 22.33 32.91
C LEU A 120 -3.12 21.04 32.25
N ARG A 121 -2.51 20.12 33.02
CA ARG A 121 -2.07 18.83 32.50
C ARG A 121 -3.24 17.94 32.06
N ARG A 122 -4.37 17.98 32.77
CA ARG A 122 -5.59 17.26 32.36
C ARG A 122 -6.20 17.86 31.10
N GLU A 123 -6.28 19.18 31.01
CA GLU A 123 -6.79 19.88 29.82
C GLU A 123 -5.90 19.59 28.60
N LEU A 124 -4.58 19.60 28.78
CA LEU A 124 -3.64 19.24 27.71
C LEU A 124 -3.85 17.79 27.23
N ASN A 125 -4.07 16.85 28.14
CA ASN A 125 -4.35 15.47 27.77
C ASN A 125 -5.68 15.34 27.00
N ASP A 126 -6.72 16.06 27.42
CA ASP A 126 -8.02 16.10 26.72
C ASP A 126 -7.87 16.69 25.30
N VAL A 127 -7.05 17.74 25.14
CA VAL A 127 -6.72 18.29 23.82
C VAL A 127 -5.96 17.26 22.97
N PHE A 128 -4.99 16.54 23.55
CA PHE A 128 -4.27 15.47 22.85
C PHE A 128 -5.18 14.34 22.39
N ASP A 129 -6.13 13.93 23.25
CA ASP A 129 -7.09 12.88 22.92
C ASP A 129 -8.04 13.34 21.79
N ARG A 130 -8.49 14.60 21.84
CA ARG A 130 -9.27 15.22 20.75
C ARG A 130 -8.47 15.29 19.45
N GLU A 131 -7.23 15.78 19.48
CA GLU A 131 -6.37 15.86 18.30
C GLU A 131 -6.17 14.48 17.66
N LYS A 132 -5.92 13.46 18.48
CA LYS A 132 -5.80 12.07 18.02
C LYS A 132 -7.10 11.57 17.38
N SER A 133 -8.25 11.87 17.95
CA SER A 133 -9.55 11.49 17.37
C SER A 133 -9.78 12.16 16.02
N LEU A 134 -9.48 13.46 15.89
CA LEU A 134 -9.58 14.22 14.65
C LEU A 134 -8.60 13.70 13.59
N GLN A 135 -7.40 13.29 14.00
CA GLN A 135 -6.42 12.72 13.08
C GLN A 135 -6.90 11.37 12.51
N ASN A 136 -7.52 10.53 13.34
CA ASN A 136 -8.13 9.28 12.88
C ASN A 136 -9.30 9.53 11.92
N GLU A 137 -10.19 10.47 12.25
CA GLU A 137 -11.32 10.84 11.38
C GLU A 137 -10.84 11.38 10.02
N LYS A 138 -9.82 12.25 10.04
CA LYS A 138 -9.19 12.75 8.82
C LYS A 138 -8.63 11.61 7.97
N GLN A 139 -8.01 10.60 8.59
CA GLN A 139 -7.48 9.46 7.85
C GLN A 139 -8.60 8.65 7.17
N LEU A 140 -9.70 8.39 7.88
CA LEU A 140 -10.88 7.71 7.33
C LEU A 140 -11.47 8.49 6.15
N LEU A 141 -11.63 9.81 6.27
CA LEU A 141 -12.12 10.66 5.19
C LEU A 141 -11.21 10.64 3.96
N VAL A 142 -9.88 10.61 4.16
CA VAL A 142 -8.91 10.51 3.06
C VAL A 142 -9.04 9.17 2.33
N GLU A 143 -9.25 8.09 3.08
CA GLU A 143 -9.46 6.75 2.50
C GLU A 143 -10.78 6.70 1.72
N GLU A 144 -11.86 7.29 2.24
CA GLU A 144 -13.16 7.36 1.56
C GLU A 144 -13.12 8.22 0.28
N ILE A 145 -12.44 9.38 0.32
CA ILE A 145 -12.22 10.21 -0.88
C ILE A 145 -11.46 9.43 -1.95
N LYS A 146 -10.47 8.63 -1.53
CA LYS A 146 -9.70 7.80 -2.46
C LYS A 146 -10.58 6.73 -3.10
N SER A 147 -11.38 5.99 -2.33
CA SER A 147 -12.28 4.97 -2.90
C SER A 147 -13.31 5.60 -3.83
N LEU A 148 -13.89 6.74 -3.44
CA LEU A 148 -14.88 7.44 -4.27
C LEU A 148 -14.28 7.94 -5.59
N LYS A 149 -13.01 8.34 -5.58
CA LYS A 149 -12.28 8.74 -6.79
C LYS A 149 -12.03 7.55 -7.72
N ASP A 150 -11.70 6.40 -7.16
CA ASP A 150 -11.48 5.16 -7.92
C ASP A 150 -12.81 4.69 -8.55
N ASP A 151 -13.91 4.74 -7.79
CA ASP A 151 -15.27 4.46 -8.29
C ASP A 151 -15.66 5.42 -9.42
N PHE A 152 -15.45 6.73 -9.23
CA PHE A 152 -15.70 7.73 -10.26
C PHE A 152 -14.91 7.45 -11.55
N HIS A 153 -13.65 7.05 -11.41
CA HIS A 153 -12.82 6.70 -12.57
C HIS A 153 -13.38 5.48 -13.31
N SER A 154 -13.80 4.44 -12.58
CA SER A 154 -14.43 3.25 -13.17
C SER A 154 -15.70 3.58 -13.95
N VAL A 155 -16.55 4.45 -13.40
CA VAL A 155 -17.79 4.92 -14.05
C VAL A 155 -17.44 5.74 -15.29
N GLN A 156 -16.42 6.58 -15.24
CA GLN A 156 -15.95 7.34 -16.39
C GLN A 156 -15.47 6.44 -17.53
N VAL A 157 -14.73 5.36 -17.21
CA VAL A 157 -14.29 4.36 -18.18
C VAL A 157 -15.50 3.66 -18.81
N ALA A 158 -16.43 3.16 -18.01
CA ALA A 158 -17.64 2.50 -18.50
C ALA A 158 -18.50 3.42 -19.39
N ASN A 159 -18.58 4.72 -19.05
CA ASN A 159 -19.31 5.69 -19.86
C ASN A 159 -18.60 5.96 -21.20
N ASN A 160 -17.27 6.04 -21.21
CA ASN A 160 -16.49 6.15 -22.45
C ASN A 160 -16.68 4.92 -23.35
N GLU A 161 -16.69 3.72 -22.77
CA GLU A 161 -16.97 2.48 -23.50
C GLU A 161 -18.39 2.51 -24.11
N LEU A 162 -19.39 2.93 -23.34
CA LEU A 162 -20.75 3.08 -23.83
C LEU A 162 -20.84 4.09 -24.98
N LEU A 163 -20.14 5.22 -24.89
CA LEU A 163 -20.06 6.20 -25.97
C LEU A 163 -19.38 5.63 -27.21
N THR A 164 -18.35 4.78 -27.06
CA THR A 164 -17.74 4.11 -28.21
C THR A 164 -18.69 3.11 -28.86
N PHE A 165 -19.39 2.29 -28.06
CA PHE A 165 -20.41 1.37 -28.54
C PHE A 165 -21.55 2.11 -29.23
N GLN A 166 -22.05 3.21 -28.64
CA GLN A 166 -23.09 4.03 -29.25
C GLN A 166 -22.62 4.65 -30.58
N LYS A 167 -21.37 5.11 -30.67
CA LYS A 167 -20.80 5.57 -31.94
C LYS A 167 -20.71 4.44 -32.97
N GLU A 168 -20.41 3.21 -32.55
CA GLU A 168 -20.42 2.04 -33.44
C GLU A 168 -21.83 1.69 -33.91
N VAL A 169 -22.84 1.75 -33.05
CA VAL A 169 -24.25 1.56 -33.41
C VAL A 169 -24.75 2.67 -34.34
N ASN A 170 -24.34 3.92 -34.10
CA ASN A 170 -24.69 5.08 -34.94
C ASN A 170 -23.96 5.11 -36.29
N ARG A 171 -22.96 4.26 -36.55
CA ARG A 171 -22.38 4.12 -37.92
C ARG A 171 -23.43 3.71 -38.95
N ASN A 172 -24.58 3.19 -38.51
CA ASN A 172 -25.70 2.82 -39.37
C ASN A 172 -26.52 4.02 -39.86
N GLU A 173 -26.39 5.23 -39.28
CA GLU A 173 -27.02 6.45 -39.81
C GLU A 173 -26.56 6.77 -41.24
N ILE A 174 -25.37 6.32 -41.62
CA ILE A 174 -24.80 6.52 -42.96
C ILE A 174 -25.72 5.91 -44.03
N ILE A 175 -26.28 4.73 -43.75
CA ILE A 175 -27.16 3.99 -44.66
C ILE A 175 -28.65 4.10 -44.29
N SER A 176 -28.99 4.70 -43.15
CA SER A 176 -30.40 4.94 -42.80
C SER A 176 -31.07 5.91 -43.77
N GLY A 177 -32.32 5.62 -44.10
CA GLY A 177 -33.16 6.44 -44.96
C GLY A 177 -33.85 5.68 -46.09
N ASN A 178 -34.43 6.43 -47.02
CA ASN A 178 -35.08 5.90 -48.22
C ASN A 178 -34.07 5.72 -49.34
N TRP A 179 -34.07 4.54 -49.96
CA TRP A 179 -33.18 4.17 -51.05
C TRP A 179 -33.96 3.57 -52.21
N VAL A 180 -33.49 3.84 -53.42
CA VAL A 180 -33.87 3.10 -54.63
C VAL A 180 -32.68 2.23 -55.00
N ILE A 181 -32.87 0.91 -54.96
CA ILE A 181 -31.86 -0.08 -55.30
C ILE A 181 -32.15 -0.58 -56.71
N THR A 182 -31.19 -0.41 -57.62
CA THR A 182 -31.23 -0.98 -58.97
C THR A 182 -30.28 -2.17 -59.03
N SER A 183 -30.79 -3.33 -59.46
CA SER A 183 -30.01 -4.57 -59.65
C SER A 183 -30.59 -5.33 -60.84
N ASP A 184 -29.75 -5.73 -61.80
CA ASP A 184 -30.15 -6.52 -62.99
C ASP A 184 -31.45 -6.02 -63.66
N ASP A 185 -31.52 -4.71 -63.92
CA ASP A 185 -32.66 -3.98 -64.51
C ASP A 185 -33.95 -3.92 -63.67
N GLN A 186 -33.93 -4.43 -62.44
CA GLN A 186 -35.03 -4.30 -61.48
C GLN A 186 -34.75 -3.18 -60.48
N GLN A 187 -35.78 -2.41 -60.15
CA GLN A 187 -35.72 -1.32 -59.18
C GLN A 187 -36.58 -1.65 -57.96
N TYR A 188 -35.99 -1.44 -56.78
CA TYR A 188 -36.62 -1.71 -55.49
C TYR A 188 -36.58 -0.47 -54.62
N ASN A 189 -37.74 -0.03 -54.14
CA ASN A 189 -37.84 1.01 -53.12
C ASN A 189 -37.66 0.38 -51.75
N VAL A 190 -36.68 0.88 -50.99
CA VAL A 190 -36.26 0.31 -49.73
C VAL A 190 -36.13 1.39 -48.67
N HIS A 191 -36.57 1.06 -47.47
CA HIS A 191 -36.42 1.91 -46.30
C HIS A 191 -35.56 1.22 -45.25
N ILE A 192 -34.52 1.90 -44.79
CA ILE A 192 -33.56 1.36 -43.83
C ILE A 192 -33.66 2.16 -42.53
N ILE A 193 -34.09 1.50 -41.47
CA ILE A 193 -34.09 2.01 -40.09
C ILE A 193 -33.59 0.91 -39.16
N ASN A 194 -32.76 1.25 -38.17
CA ASN A 194 -32.36 0.35 -37.08
C ASN A 194 -31.85 -1.01 -37.57
N ASN A 195 -30.99 -1.01 -38.60
CA ASN A 195 -30.44 -2.21 -39.22
C ASN A 195 -31.47 -3.15 -39.85
N GLN A 196 -32.68 -2.66 -40.12
CA GLN A 196 -33.71 -3.42 -40.82
C GLN A 196 -34.00 -2.78 -42.17
N VAL A 197 -34.05 -3.62 -43.19
CA VAL A 197 -34.31 -3.28 -44.57
C VAL A 197 -35.75 -3.67 -44.88
N HIS A 198 -36.59 -2.66 -45.11
CA HIS A 198 -38.00 -2.82 -45.44
C HIS A 198 -38.22 -2.49 -46.91
N PHE A 199 -38.74 -3.45 -47.68
CA PHE A 199 -39.11 -3.22 -49.08
C PHE A 199 -40.49 -2.57 -49.16
N LEU A 200 -40.58 -1.43 -49.83
CA LEU A 200 -41.81 -0.63 -49.95
C LEU A 200 -42.70 -1.04 -51.13
N ASP A 201 -42.20 -1.88 -52.05
CA ASP A 201 -42.94 -2.31 -53.25
C ASP A 201 -43.96 -3.43 -52.97
N LYS A 202 -45.12 -3.37 -53.62
CA LYS A 202 -46.21 -4.36 -53.50
C LYS A 202 -45.85 -5.73 -54.08
N TYR A 203 -44.94 -5.81 -55.05
CA TYR A 203 -44.55 -7.07 -55.70
C TYR A 203 -43.40 -7.82 -55.00
N ALA A 204 -42.68 -7.16 -54.08
CA ALA A 204 -41.59 -7.76 -53.29
C ALA A 204 -42.10 -8.54 -52.04
N ARG A 205 -43.40 -8.41 -51.71
CA ARG A 205 -44.03 -8.93 -50.48
C ARG A 205 -44.11 -10.46 -50.34
N ASN A 206 -43.65 -11.22 -51.33
CA ASN A 206 -43.86 -12.66 -51.33
C ASN A 206 -42.66 -13.50 -50.86
N ARG A 207 -41.48 -12.93 -50.56
CA ARG A 207 -40.35 -13.74 -50.01
C ARG A 207 -39.38 -13.08 -49.03
N LEU A 208 -39.33 -11.76 -48.84
CA LEU A 208 -38.26 -11.10 -48.08
C LEU A 208 -38.73 -9.84 -47.33
N ASP A 209 -39.80 -9.95 -46.53
CA ASP A 209 -40.46 -8.77 -45.93
C ASP A 209 -39.58 -7.97 -44.95
N GLN A 210 -38.47 -8.55 -44.47
CA GLN A 210 -37.53 -7.87 -43.60
C GLN A 210 -36.16 -8.54 -43.65
N LEU A 211 -35.13 -7.80 -44.08
CA LEU A 211 -33.74 -8.23 -43.95
C LEU A 211 -33.09 -7.46 -42.79
N SER A 212 -32.32 -8.15 -41.96
CA SER A 212 -31.46 -7.54 -40.95
C SER A 212 -30.06 -7.35 -41.50
N ILE A 213 -29.53 -6.14 -41.36
CA ILE A 213 -28.14 -5.80 -41.63
C ILE A 213 -27.30 -6.22 -40.43
N THR A 214 -26.29 -7.04 -40.70
CA THR A 214 -25.31 -7.49 -39.71
C THR A 214 -23.91 -7.24 -40.25
N HIS A 215 -22.92 -7.22 -39.35
CA HIS A 215 -21.50 -7.08 -39.70
C HIS A 215 -21.20 -5.87 -40.61
N PHE A 216 -21.72 -4.69 -40.23
CA PHE A 216 -21.50 -3.45 -40.96
C PHE A 216 -20.10 -2.88 -40.71
N PHE A 217 -19.38 -2.59 -41.78
CA PHE A 217 -18.08 -1.94 -41.77
C PHE A 217 -18.08 -0.77 -42.75
N PHE A 218 -17.52 0.36 -42.34
CA PHE A 218 -17.34 1.53 -43.19
C PHE A 218 -15.89 2.04 -43.13
N ASP A 219 -15.25 2.09 -44.29
CA ASP A 219 -13.95 2.71 -44.48
C ASP A 219 -14.12 4.16 -44.94
N SER A 220 -13.81 5.10 -44.04
CA SER A 220 -13.89 6.55 -44.32
C SER A 220 -12.87 7.06 -45.34
N ARG A 221 -11.71 6.39 -45.49
CA ARG A 221 -10.62 6.80 -46.39
C ARG A 221 -10.95 6.46 -47.83
N TYR A 222 -11.48 5.26 -48.07
CA TYR A 222 -11.85 4.80 -49.42
C TYR A 222 -13.33 5.02 -49.76
N LYS A 223 -14.11 5.56 -48.80
CA LYS A 223 -15.56 5.77 -48.91
C LYS A 223 -16.28 4.49 -49.34
N ARG A 224 -15.91 3.37 -48.74
CA ARG A 224 -16.40 2.02 -49.07
C ARG A 224 -17.00 1.39 -47.82
N MET A 225 -18.02 0.56 -48.00
CA MET A 225 -18.69 -0.15 -46.92
C MET A 225 -18.97 -1.59 -47.31
N TRP A 226 -18.99 -2.44 -46.29
CA TRP A 226 -19.34 -3.84 -46.39
C TRP A 226 -20.34 -4.19 -45.32
N PHE A 227 -21.36 -4.96 -45.67
CA PHE A 227 -22.32 -5.47 -44.71
C PHE A 227 -23.04 -6.70 -45.25
N LEU A 228 -23.61 -7.48 -44.34
CA LEU A 228 -24.34 -8.70 -44.65
C LEU A 228 -25.82 -8.51 -44.35
N MET A 229 -26.68 -8.77 -45.33
CA MET A 229 -28.12 -8.84 -45.10
C MET A 229 -28.56 -10.28 -44.91
N LEU A 230 -29.30 -10.53 -43.83
CA LEU A 230 -29.86 -11.83 -43.49
C LEU A 230 -31.39 -11.75 -43.36
N PRO A 231 -32.16 -12.79 -43.73
CA PRO A 231 -33.59 -12.82 -43.47
C PRO A 231 -33.89 -12.69 -41.98
N SER A 232 -34.78 -11.78 -41.59
CA SER A 232 -35.12 -11.54 -40.18
C SER A 232 -35.86 -12.71 -39.51
N ASN A 233 -36.39 -13.68 -40.28
CA ASN A 233 -37.17 -14.82 -39.79
C ASN A 233 -36.36 -16.14 -39.66
N GLN A 234 -35.04 -16.07 -39.50
CA GLN A 234 -34.18 -17.24 -39.24
C GLN A 234 -33.74 -17.30 -37.76
N GLU A 235 -34.67 -17.06 -36.84
CA GLU A 235 -34.60 -17.70 -35.53
C GLU A 235 -35.35 -19.03 -35.63
N GLU A 236 -34.66 -20.12 -35.28
CA GLU A 236 -35.15 -21.50 -35.16
C GLU A 236 -35.36 -22.32 -36.46
N LYS A 237 -34.27 -22.83 -37.02
CA LYS A 237 -34.19 -24.24 -37.48
C LYS A 237 -32.78 -24.82 -37.31
N ASN A 238 -32.28 -24.77 -36.08
CA ASN A 238 -31.26 -25.71 -35.64
C ASN A 238 -31.95 -27.04 -35.29
N SER A 239 -32.16 -27.88 -36.29
CA SER A 239 -32.40 -29.31 -36.07
C SER A 239 -31.96 -30.13 -37.27
N SER A 240 -31.05 -31.05 -36.99
CA SER A 240 -30.64 -32.23 -37.77
C SER A 240 -29.70 -32.04 -38.97
N ASN A 241 -28.46 -32.50 -38.72
CA ASN A 241 -27.65 -33.42 -39.52
C ASN A 241 -27.53 -33.24 -41.04
N ASP A 242 -26.26 -33.13 -41.46
CA ASP A 242 -25.73 -33.47 -42.78
C ASP A 242 -26.49 -32.94 -44.00
N LYS A 243 -25.97 -31.85 -44.56
CA LYS A 243 -25.61 -31.75 -45.98
C LYS A 243 -24.93 -30.43 -46.31
N SER A 244 -23.80 -30.56 -47.01
CA SER A 244 -23.18 -29.62 -47.96
C SER A 244 -23.30 -28.11 -47.72
N LEU A 245 -22.12 -27.49 -47.77
CA LEU A 245 -21.80 -26.07 -47.97
C LEU A 245 -22.49 -25.46 -49.24
N SER A 246 -23.81 -25.51 -49.32
CA SER A 246 -24.61 -25.03 -50.44
C SER A 246 -25.95 -24.50 -49.92
N GLU A 247 -25.94 -23.24 -49.47
CA GLU A 247 -27.05 -22.27 -49.44
C GLU A 247 -26.81 -21.27 -48.30
N PHE A 248 -25.74 -20.47 -48.41
CA PHE A 248 -25.66 -19.21 -47.67
C PHE A 248 -26.76 -18.28 -48.23
N SER A 249 -27.92 -18.22 -47.58
CA SER A 249 -29.02 -17.33 -47.94
C SER A 249 -28.84 -15.91 -47.36
N GLY A 250 -27.61 -15.39 -47.41
CA GLY A 250 -27.26 -14.03 -47.01
C GLY A 250 -26.77 -13.24 -48.22
N LEU A 251 -27.13 -11.95 -48.29
CA LEU A 251 -26.62 -11.04 -49.31
C LEU A 251 -25.43 -10.27 -48.74
N PHE A 252 -24.23 -10.56 -49.23
CA PHE A 252 -23.03 -9.78 -48.94
C PHE A 252 -22.99 -8.56 -49.85
N CYS A 253 -23.03 -7.36 -49.27
CA CYS A 253 -23.02 -6.11 -50.00
C CYS A 253 -21.68 -5.41 -49.82
N ASP A 254 -21.05 -5.08 -50.94
CA ASP A 254 -19.81 -4.33 -51.03
C ASP A 254 -20.04 -3.09 -51.88
N LEU A 255 -20.17 -1.94 -51.22
CA LEU A 255 -20.63 -0.70 -51.83
C LEU A 255 -19.64 0.43 -51.62
N LYS A 256 -19.48 1.29 -52.63
CA LYS A 256 -18.63 2.49 -52.57
C LYS A 256 -19.46 3.73 -52.88
N PHE A 257 -19.21 4.83 -52.17
CA PHE A 257 -19.82 6.11 -52.50
C PHE A 257 -19.26 6.65 -53.82
N GLN A 258 -20.16 6.92 -54.76
CA GLN A 258 -19.88 7.62 -56.02
C GLN A 258 -20.38 9.08 -56.00
N GLY A 259 -21.07 9.47 -54.93
CA GLY A 259 -21.55 10.83 -54.66
C GLY A 259 -22.20 10.90 -53.26
N PRO A 260 -22.74 12.06 -52.84
CA PRO A 260 -23.33 12.22 -51.50
C PRO A 260 -24.55 11.31 -51.27
N ASN A 261 -25.28 10.98 -52.35
CA ASN A 261 -26.54 10.23 -52.30
C ASN A 261 -26.50 8.95 -53.14
N MET A 262 -25.31 8.47 -53.52
CA MET A 262 -25.18 7.33 -54.43
C MET A 262 -24.09 6.36 -53.97
N LEU A 263 -24.49 5.10 -53.81
CA LEU A 263 -23.61 3.97 -53.56
C LEU A 263 -23.65 3.04 -54.77
N VAL A 264 -22.49 2.56 -55.19
CA VAL A 264 -22.36 1.61 -56.30
C VAL A 264 -21.39 0.51 -55.90
N GLY A 265 -21.72 -0.73 -56.25
CA GLY A 265 -20.85 -1.85 -55.98
C GLY A 265 -21.49 -3.17 -56.33
N MET A 266 -21.18 -4.21 -55.54
CA MET A 266 -21.54 -5.59 -55.85
C MET A 266 -22.32 -6.23 -54.71
N VAL A 267 -23.32 -7.04 -55.06
CA VAL A 267 -23.98 -7.99 -54.15
C VAL A 267 -23.49 -9.39 -54.47
N ASN A 268 -23.08 -10.14 -53.44
CA ASN A 268 -22.52 -11.50 -53.54
C ASN A 268 -21.38 -11.64 -54.54
N ASN A 269 -20.65 -10.55 -54.78
CA ASN A 269 -19.56 -10.46 -55.76
C ASN A 269 -19.98 -10.85 -57.19
N ARG A 270 -21.28 -10.79 -57.51
CA ARG A 270 -21.86 -11.26 -58.77
C ARG A 270 -22.76 -10.23 -59.45
N GLN A 271 -23.58 -9.53 -58.68
CA GLN A 271 -24.58 -8.60 -59.21
C GLN A 271 -24.13 -7.17 -58.98
N SER A 272 -24.05 -6.38 -60.05
CA SER A 272 -23.82 -4.94 -59.95
C SER A 272 -25.07 -4.30 -59.39
N THR A 273 -24.91 -3.50 -58.34
CA THR A 273 -26.02 -2.79 -57.71
C THR A 273 -25.71 -1.31 -57.56
N GLN A 274 -26.73 -0.49 -57.79
CA GLN A 274 -26.68 0.95 -57.59
C GLN A 274 -27.78 1.35 -56.61
N TRP A 275 -27.41 2.08 -55.57
CA TRP A 275 -28.32 2.55 -54.53
C TRP A 275 -28.33 4.06 -54.55
N VAL A 276 -29.50 4.64 -54.77
CA VAL A 276 -29.70 6.09 -54.81
C VAL A 276 -30.57 6.50 -53.63
N LYS A 277 -30.06 7.39 -52.79
CA LYS A 277 -30.79 7.91 -51.63
C LYS A 277 -31.88 8.86 -52.12
N VAL A 278 -33.13 8.60 -51.72
CA VAL A 278 -34.26 9.48 -52.00
C VAL A 278 -34.21 10.60 -50.98
N VAL A 279 -33.77 11.78 -51.41
CA VAL A 279 -33.84 13.01 -50.60
C VAL A 279 -35.23 13.59 -50.81
N GLY A 280 -36.07 13.47 -49.78
CA GLY A 280 -37.35 14.17 -49.69
C GLY A 280 -37.17 15.58 -49.15
#